data_AF-M9WL69-F1
#
_entry.id   AF-M9WL69-F1
#
_cell.length_a   1.000
_cell.length_b   1.000
_cell.length_c   1.000
_cell.angle_alpha   90.00
_cell.angle_beta   90.00
_cell.angle_gamma   90.00
#
_symmetry.space_group_name_H-M   'P 1'
#
loop_
_entity.id
_entity.type
_entity.pdbx_description
1 polymer ?
#
loop_
_entity_poly.entity_id
_entity_poly.type
_entity_poly.pdbx_seq_one_letter_code
_entity_poly.pdbx_strand_id
1 'polypeptide(L)'
;YDLAVEEEELAFPTSSISGERVNRFLHIAESAHDLVLQNKMQRKLGQLTGTCFQRCVGMDALNSLHSVTYEIDEKHGTKYHERLLEFIKKVQHENLVIGGAMTDVKGDRSLAPSQQEDPDLFVHVVDRDDKGVYITGAKAHQTGTINSHWMIVMPTMRLLDDDKDYAIVGAIPVDAPGIKYIYGRQSCDTRSMEPGDIDVGNSEYGGQETMVILDRVFIPNELIFMDGEFEFASMLVERFTCYHRRSYVCKTGLGDVLIGAAAAISDYNGVPKVSHIKDKIVEMTHLNESIYAAGISSSYQAQKMKSGVFLNDDMLANVCKHNVTRFPYEIGRLAQDIAGGLLVTLPSEAELRSPETGPILK
;
A
#
# COMPACT_ATOMS: atom_id res chain seq x y z
N TYR A 1 -7.71 8.99 -9.47
CA TYR A 1 -7.28 10.02 -10.42
C TYR A 1 -8.14 11.26 -10.27
N ASP A 2 -9.45 11.08 -10.11
CA ASP A 2 -10.45 12.15 -9.99
C ASP A 2 -10.16 13.14 -8.86
N LEU A 3 -9.74 12.66 -7.67
CA LEU A 3 -9.33 13.54 -6.57
C LEU A 3 -8.22 14.54 -6.98
N ALA A 4 -7.31 14.16 -7.89
CA ALA A 4 -6.26 15.07 -8.35
C ALA A 4 -6.77 16.17 -9.27
N VAL A 5 -7.93 15.97 -9.91
CA VAL A 5 -8.63 16.99 -10.71
C VAL A 5 -9.48 17.87 -9.79
N GLU A 6 -10.15 17.28 -8.81
CA GLU A 6 -11.07 17.99 -7.91
C GLU A 6 -10.34 18.81 -6.83
N GLU A 7 -9.26 18.27 -6.26
CA GLU A 7 -8.50 18.86 -5.17
C GLU A 7 -7.00 18.92 -5.52
N GLU A 8 -6.70 19.70 -6.57
CA GLU A 8 -5.37 19.84 -7.17
C GLU A 8 -4.24 20.15 -6.16
N GLU A 9 -4.44 21.08 -5.22
CA GLU A 9 -3.44 21.44 -4.20
C GLU A 9 -3.08 20.23 -3.31
N LEU A 10 -4.06 19.37 -3.04
CA LEU A 10 -3.87 18.19 -2.20
C LEU A 10 -3.17 17.06 -2.96
N ALA A 11 -3.44 16.89 -4.26
CA ALA A 11 -3.09 15.67 -4.98
C ALA A 11 -2.29 15.85 -6.28
N PHE A 12 -1.94 17.08 -6.68
CA PHE A 12 -1.28 17.37 -7.97
C PHE A 12 -0.14 18.44 -7.86
N PRO A 13 0.94 18.16 -7.11
CA PRO A 13 2.11 19.06 -6.97
C PRO A 13 2.95 19.18 -8.24
N THR A 14 3.79 20.21 -8.31
CA THR A 14 4.87 20.31 -9.32
C THR A 14 6.09 19.51 -8.86
N SER A 15 6.62 18.63 -9.72
CA SER A 15 7.86 17.88 -9.43
C SER A 15 9.09 18.62 -9.94
N SER A 16 10.11 18.77 -9.10
CA SER A 16 11.40 19.33 -9.51
C SER A 16 12.21 18.40 -10.41
N ILE A 17 11.84 17.11 -10.51
CA ILE A 17 12.52 16.11 -11.34
C ILE A 17 12.13 16.25 -12.81
N SER A 18 10.84 16.37 -13.10
CA SER A 18 10.31 16.50 -14.48
C SER A 18 10.01 17.96 -14.86
N GLY A 19 9.80 18.85 -13.88
CA GLY A 19 9.29 20.21 -14.11
C GLY A 19 7.79 20.26 -14.39
N GLU A 20 7.09 19.12 -14.36
CA GLU A 20 5.67 18.99 -14.66
C GLU A 20 4.84 18.93 -13.36
N ARG A 21 3.53 19.17 -13.48
CA ARG A 21 2.57 18.82 -12.42
C ARG A 21 2.25 17.34 -12.51
N VAL A 22 2.37 16.64 -11.39
CA VAL A 22 2.30 15.19 -11.33
C VAL A 22 1.33 14.74 -10.26
N ASN A 23 0.74 13.55 -10.42
CA ASN A 23 -0.04 12.97 -9.34
C ASN A 23 0.84 12.77 -8.10
N ARG A 24 0.37 13.16 -6.91
CA ARG A 24 1.16 13.06 -5.67
C ARG A 24 1.64 11.64 -5.35
N PHE A 25 0.96 10.60 -5.84
CA PHE A 25 1.43 9.22 -5.74
C PHE A 25 2.73 8.94 -6.53
N LEU A 26 3.12 9.82 -7.44
CA LEU A 26 4.35 9.74 -8.25
C LEU A 26 5.37 10.82 -7.86
N HIS A 27 5.06 11.63 -6.87
CA HIS A 27 5.92 12.71 -6.40
C HIS A 27 6.99 12.19 -5.43
N ILE A 28 8.22 12.63 -5.64
CA ILE A 28 9.32 12.46 -4.68
C ILE A 28 9.26 13.61 -3.70
N ALA A 29 9.09 13.34 -2.41
CA ALA A 29 8.85 14.37 -1.41
C ALA A 29 10.05 15.32 -1.26
N GLU A 30 9.81 16.61 -1.48
CA GLU A 30 10.86 17.65 -1.48
C GLU A 30 10.88 18.46 -0.18
N SER A 31 9.96 18.15 0.74
CA SER A 31 9.84 18.78 2.05
C SER A 31 9.09 17.90 3.04
N ALA A 32 9.20 18.19 4.34
CA ALA A 32 8.32 17.60 5.35
C ALA A 32 6.84 17.89 5.08
N HIS A 33 6.53 19.05 4.48
CA HIS A 33 5.17 19.42 4.11
C HIS A 33 4.58 18.47 3.06
N ASP A 34 5.37 18.03 2.08
CA ASP A 34 4.92 17.04 1.08
C ASP A 34 4.51 15.72 1.73
N LEU A 35 5.27 15.24 2.72
CA LEU A 35 4.93 14.02 3.46
C LEU A 35 3.66 14.17 4.28
N VAL A 36 3.41 15.35 4.85
CA VAL A 36 2.14 15.68 5.51
C VAL A 36 0.99 15.68 4.49
N LEU A 37 1.19 16.23 3.30
CA LEU A 37 0.18 16.22 2.24
C LEU A 37 -0.11 14.81 1.73
N GLN A 38 0.88 13.92 1.68
CA GLN A 38 0.63 12.49 1.43
C GLN A 38 -0.34 11.91 2.47
N ASN A 39 -0.12 12.16 3.77
CA ASN A 39 -1.02 11.69 4.82
C ASN A 39 -2.44 12.28 4.72
N LYS A 40 -2.55 13.58 4.43
CA LYS A 40 -3.87 14.22 4.22
C LYS A 40 -4.61 13.61 3.02
N MET A 41 -3.92 13.42 1.89
CA MET A 41 -4.49 12.78 0.71
C MET A 41 -4.91 11.34 1.00
N GLN A 42 -4.10 10.58 1.74
CA GLN A 42 -4.39 9.21 2.13
C GLN A 42 -5.64 9.11 3.00
N ARG A 43 -5.81 10.00 4.00
CA ARG A 43 -7.04 10.05 4.82
C ARG A 43 -8.26 10.39 3.97
N LYS A 44 -8.15 11.42 3.10
CA LYS A 44 -9.23 11.82 2.20
C LYS A 44 -9.69 10.68 1.29
N LEU A 45 -8.76 9.96 0.66
CA LEU A 45 -9.11 8.79 -0.16
C LEU A 45 -9.74 7.66 0.66
N GLY A 46 -9.29 7.48 1.90
CA GLY A 46 -9.93 6.54 2.83
C GLY A 46 -11.38 6.92 3.13
N GLN A 47 -11.68 8.22 3.30
CA GLN A 47 -13.04 8.73 3.50
C GLN A 47 -13.92 8.55 2.26
N LEU A 48 -13.36 8.78 1.07
CA LEU A 48 -14.10 8.70 -0.19
C LEU A 48 -14.43 7.27 -0.61
N THR A 49 -13.54 6.32 -0.32
CA THR A 49 -13.63 4.96 -0.87
C THR A 49 -13.95 3.89 0.15
N GLY A 50 -13.70 4.13 1.44
CA GLY A 50 -13.90 3.12 2.50
C GLY A 50 -13.05 1.85 2.32
N THR A 51 -11.99 1.88 1.49
CA THR A 51 -11.17 0.69 1.16
C THR A 51 -9.70 1.05 0.89
N CYS A 52 -8.90 0.05 0.47
CA CYS A 52 -7.54 0.27 0.00
C CYS A 52 -7.53 0.76 -1.47
N PHE A 53 -7.00 1.96 -1.71
CA PHE A 53 -6.84 2.56 -3.04
C PHE A 53 -5.47 2.28 -3.71
N GLN A 54 -4.70 1.34 -3.15
CA GLN A 54 -3.51 0.66 -3.69
C GLN A 54 -2.26 1.51 -4.05
N ARG A 55 -2.36 2.76 -4.51
CA ARG A 55 -1.21 3.54 -5.04
C ARG A 55 -0.16 3.99 -4.03
N CYS A 56 -0.41 3.91 -2.73
CA CYS A 56 0.56 4.32 -1.72
C CYS A 56 1.83 3.46 -1.73
N VAL A 57 1.74 2.18 -2.09
CA VAL A 57 2.91 1.28 -2.11
C VAL A 57 3.95 1.69 -3.15
N GLY A 58 3.52 2.09 -4.35
CA GLY A 58 4.42 2.59 -5.39
C GLY A 58 5.05 3.93 -5.03
N MET A 59 4.26 4.84 -4.44
CA MET A 59 4.75 6.12 -3.93
C MET A 59 5.88 5.95 -2.91
N ASP A 60 5.66 5.08 -1.92
CA ASP A 60 6.63 4.82 -0.85
C ASP A 60 7.86 4.06 -1.38
N ALA A 61 7.70 3.18 -2.38
CA ALA A 61 8.80 2.52 -3.08
C ALA A 61 9.68 3.52 -3.84
N LEU A 62 9.10 4.43 -4.62
CA LEU A 62 9.86 5.44 -5.36
C LEU A 62 10.64 6.38 -4.42
N ASN A 63 10.01 6.84 -3.33
CA ASN A 63 10.64 7.74 -2.36
C ASN A 63 11.80 7.06 -1.60
N SER A 64 11.65 5.79 -1.23
CA SER A 64 12.73 5.04 -0.60
C SER A 64 13.88 4.78 -1.58
N LEU A 65 13.59 4.29 -2.78
CA LEU A 65 14.59 4.04 -3.82
C LEU A 65 15.37 5.30 -4.19
N HIS A 66 14.73 6.47 -4.27
CA HIS A 66 15.41 7.73 -4.58
C HIS A 66 16.60 7.99 -3.64
N SER A 67 16.48 7.65 -2.37
CA SER A 67 17.56 7.80 -1.40
C SER A 67 18.56 6.64 -1.41
N VAL A 68 18.11 5.43 -1.67
CA VAL A 68 18.95 4.23 -1.60
C VAL A 68 19.85 4.11 -2.81
N THR A 69 19.32 4.27 -4.03
CA THR A 69 20.12 4.18 -5.25
C THR A 69 21.23 5.23 -5.28
N TYR A 70 20.99 6.41 -4.72
CA TYR A 70 22.01 7.45 -4.58
C TYR A 70 23.18 7.00 -3.70
N GLU A 71 22.89 6.34 -2.57
CA GLU A 71 23.93 5.88 -1.65
C GLU A 71 24.63 4.60 -2.14
N ILE A 72 23.96 3.77 -2.94
CA ILE A 72 24.61 2.67 -3.67
C ILE A 72 25.63 3.27 -4.67
N ASP A 73 25.19 4.22 -5.50
CA ASP A 73 26.06 4.87 -6.49
C ASP A 73 27.23 5.62 -5.84
N GLU A 74 27.01 6.29 -4.69
CA GLU A 74 28.07 6.96 -3.92
C GLU A 74 29.18 5.99 -3.48
N LYS A 75 28.82 4.76 -3.11
CA LYS A 75 29.79 3.75 -2.64
C LYS A 75 30.44 2.98 -3.78
N HIS A 76 29.66 2.58 -4.78
CA HIS A 76 30.08 1.60 -5.80
C HIS A 76 30.36 2.21 -7.18
N GLY A 77 30.04 3.48 -7.41
CA GLY A 77 30.21 4.14 -8.71
C GLY A 77 29.27 3.59 -9.79
N THR A 78 28.16 2.97 -9.38
CA THR A 78 27.07 2.51 -10.25
C THR A 78 26.27 3.69 -10.81
N LYS A 79 25.23 3.39 -11.60
CA LYS A 79 24.35 4.40 -12.23
C LYS A 79 22.87 4.15 -11.93
N TYR A 80 22.56 3.53 -10.80
CA TYR A 80 21.20 3.15 -10.46
C TYR A 80 20.31 4.38 -10.22
N HIS A 81 20.86 5.44 -9.63
CA HIS A 81 20.11 6.66 -9.37
C HIS A 81 19.76 7.41 -10.66
N GLU A 82 20.68 7.48 -11.63
CA GLU A 82 20.40 8.04 -12.96
C GLU A 82 19.26 7.27 -13.64
N ARG A 83 19.34 5.93 -13.67
CA ARG A 83 18.29 5.05 -14.22
C ARG A 83 16.94 5.24 -13.54
N LEU A 84 16.94 5.31 -12.21
CA LEU A 84 15.73 5.54 -11.43
C LEU A 84 15.10 6.90 -11.74
N LEU A 85 15.89 7.96 -11.89
CA LEU A 85 15.38 9.29 -12.22
C LEU A 85 14.74 9.32 -13.62
N GLU A 86 15.33 8.63 -14.61
CA GLU A 86 14.72 8.50 -15.93
C GLU A 86 13.42 7.69 -15.89
N PHE A 87 13.36 6.62 -15.09
CA PHE A 87 12.12 5.90 -14.85
C PHE A 87 11.05 6.77 -14.19
N ILE A 88 11.41 7.55 -13.15
CA ILE A 88 10.50 8.49 -12.47
C ILE A 88 9.94 9.52 -13.45
N LYS A 89 10.77 10.14 -14.29
CA LYS A 89 10.32 11.10 -15.32
C LYS A 89 9.29 10.46 -16.25
N LYS A 90 9.55 9.25 -16.73
CA LYS A 90 8.63 8.51 -17.60
C LYS A 90 7.28 8.30 -16.93
N VAL A 91 7.26 7.72 -15.72
CA VAL A 91 5.99 7.39 -15.04
C VAL A 91 5.23 8.63 -14.59
N GLN A 92 5.92 9.72 -14.28
CA GLN A 92 5.32 11.03 -13.98
C GLN A 92 4.61 11.60 -15.21
N HIS A 93 5.31 11.64 -16.35
CA HIS A 93 4.78 12.15 -17.61
C HIS A 93 3.56 11.35 -18.08
N GLU A 94 3.64 10.01 -18.00
CA GLU A 94 2.57 9.10 -18.40
C GLU A 94 1.49 8.92 -17.31
N ASN A 95 1.68 9.50 -16.11
CA ASN A 95 0.79 9.44 -14.95
C ASN A 95 0.35 8.01 -14.58
N LEU A 96 1.30 7.07 -14.52
CA LEU A 96 1.02 5.64 -14.37
C LEU A 96 0.79 5.19 -12.92
N VAL A 97 0.23 3.99 -12.77
CA VAL A 97 0.12 3.27 -11.49
C VAL A 97 1.33 2.35 -11.33
N ILE A 98 1.95 2.40 -10.14
CA ILE A 98 3.10 1.58 -9.79
C ILE A 98 2.75 0.72 -8.58
N GLY A 99 2.94 -0.59 -8.71
CA GLY A 99 2.97 -1.54 -7.61
C GLY A 99 4.37 -1.64 -7.01
N GLY A 100 4.45 -1.85 -5.68
CA GLY A 100 5.71 -2.11 -4.98
C GLY A 100 5.71 -3.54 -4.44
N ALA A 101 6.57 -4.38 -5.00
CA ALA A 101 6.60 -5.81 -4.74
C ALA A 101 7.84 -6.22 -3.93
N MET A 102 7.70 -6.05 -2.61
CA MET A 102 8.75 -6.39 -1.65
C MET A 102 8.61 -7.82 -1.12
N THR A 103 7.46 -8.17 -0.54
CA THR A 103 7.30 -9.41 0.23
C THR A 103 7.30 -10.67 -0.64
N ASP A 104 8.31 -11.53 -0.45
CA ASP A 104 8.37 -12.88 -1.01
C ASP A 104 7.44 -13.88 -0.30
N VAL A 105 7.38 -15.13 -0.78
CA VAL A 105 6.65 -16.22 -0.10
C VAL A 105 7.39 -16.75 1.15
N LYS A 106 8.73 -16.60 1.20
CA LYS A 106 9.64 -16.74 2.35
C LYS A 106 9.87 -18.12 2.98
N GLY A 107 9.22 -19.19 2.51
CA GLY A 107 9.57 -20.55 2.94
C GLY A 107 9.66 -20.80 4.44
N ASP A 108 10.72 -21.45 4.90
CA ASP A 108 11.03 -21.54 6.33
C ASP A 108 11.46 -20.17 6.86
N ARG A 109 10.65 -19.60 7.75
CA ARG A 109 10.87 -18.25 8.31
C ARG A 109 12.12 -18.13 9.19
N SER A 110 12.74 -19.26 9.56
CA SER A 110 13.97 -19.29 10.37
C SER A 110 15.25 -19.26 9.53
N LEU A 111 15.15 -19.44 8.21
CA LEU A 111 16.29 -19.58 7.31
C LEU A 111 16.47 -18.34 6.43
N ALA A 112 17.72 -18.02 6.10
CA ALA A 112 18.06 -17.01 5.10
C ALA A 112 17.62 -17.47 3.67
N PRO A 113 17.53 -16.56 2.68
CA PRO A 113 17.19 -16.92 1.31
C PRO A 113 18.08 -18.03 0.74
N SER A 114 19.41 -17.89 0.84
CA SER A 114 20.39 -18.90 0.41
C SER A 114 20.32 -20.24 1.14
N GLN A 115 19.57 -20.32 2.24
CA GLN A 115 19.42 -21.53 3.06
C GLN A 115 18.10 -22.26 2.83
N GLN A 116 17.20 -21.71 2.01
CA GLN A 116 15.94 -22.38 1.67
C GLN A 116 16.22 -23.63 0.84
N GLU A 117 15.41 -24.68 1.04
CA GLU A 117 15.48 -25.90 0.21
C GLU A 117 15.13 -25.59 -1.25
N ASP A 118 14.12 -24.72 -1.45
CA ASP A 118 13.73 -24.19 -2.74
C ASP A 118 14.18 -22.71 -2.83
N PRO A 119 15.13 -22.37 -3.73
CA PRO A 119 15.64 -21.00 -3.88
C PRO A 119 14.56 -20.02 -4.39
N ASP A 120 13.51 -20.51 -5.06
CA ASP A 120 12.44 -19.67 -5.63
C ASP A 120 11.49 -19.10 -4.56
N LEU A 121 11.64 -19.52 -3.29
CA LEU A 121 10.89 -18.97 -2.16
C LEU A 121 11.21 -17.50 -1.86
N PHE A 122 12.32 -17.01 -2.44
CA PHE A 122 12.65 -15.59 -2.57
C PHE A 122 12.98 -15.28 -4.02
N VAL A 123 12.52 -14.13 -4.50
CA VAL A 123 12.84 -13.70 -5.86
C VAL A 123 14.34 -13.44 -6.00
N HIS A 124 14.96 -14.05 -7.00
CA HIS A 124 16.39 -13.93 -7.26
C HIS A 124 16.71 -13.92 -8.76
N VAL A 125 17.93 -13.48 -9.07
CA VAL A 125 18.49 -13.53 -10.42
C VAL A 125 18.92 -14.96 -10.74
N VAL A 126 18.38 -15.53 -11.81
CA VAL A 126 18.74 -16.89 -12.28
C VAL A 126 19.67 -16.87 -13.49
N ASP A 127 19.77 -15.74 -14.19
CA ASP A 127 20.60 -15.60 -15.38
C ASP A 127 20.94 -14.11 -15.63
N ARG A 128 22.10 -13.84 -16.22
CA ARG A 128 22.59 -12.49 -16.54
C ARG A 128 23.19 -12.49 -17.94
N ASP A 129 22.82 -11.51 -18.75
CA ASP A 129 23.41 -11.28 -20.08
C ASP A 129 23.84 -9.80 -20.26
N ASP A 130 24.31 -9.45 -21.45
CA ASP A 130 24.76 -8.09 -21.78
C ASP A 130 23.62 -7.06 -21.80
N LYS A 131 22.36 -7.50 -21.82
CA LYS A 131 21.16 -6.66 -21.94
C LYS A 131 20.42 -6.51 -20.61
N GLY A 132 20.57 -7.45 -19.69
CA GLY A 132 19.93 -7.38 -18.38
C GLY A 132 19.98 -8.68 -17.60
N VAL A 133 18.96 -8.89 -16.76
CA VAL A 133 18.86 -10.04 -15.86
C VAL A 133 17.53 -10.77 -16.04
N TYR A 134 17.51 -12.06 -15.70
CA TYR A 134 16.29 -12.86 -15.61
C TYR A 134 16.04 -13.21 -14.15
N ILE A 135 14.83 -12.97 -13.67
CA ILE A 135 14.45 -13.26 -12.28
C ILE A 135 13.38 -14.35 -12.20
N THR A 136 13.49 -15.17 -11.15
CA THR A 136 12.52 -16.23 -10.82
C THR A 136 12.12 -16.14 -9.36
N GLY A 137 10.90 -16.55 -9.04
CA GLY A 137 10.37 -16.64 -7.67
C GLY A 137 8.93 -16.14 -7.57
N ALA A 138 8.50 -15.77 -6.37
CA ALA A 138 7.14 -15.25 -6.17
C ALA A 138 7.06 -14.12 -5.13
N LYS A 139 6.26 -13.10 -5.45
CA LYS A 139 5.88 -12.02 -4.54
C LYS A 139 4.45 -12.25 -4.05
N ALA A 140 4.25 -12.27 -2.75
CA ALA A 140 2.96 -12.58 -2.11
C ALA A 140 2.24 -11.31 -1.64
N HIS A 141 0.91 -11.38 -1.51
CA HIS A 141 0.07 -10.31 -0.96
C HIS A 141 0.20 -8.97 -1.70
N GLN A 142 0.37 -9.04 -3.01
CA GLN A 142 0.66 -7.88 -3.84
C GLN A 142 -0.61 -7.09 -4.12
N THR A 143 -0.76 -6.00 -3.38
CA THR A 143 -1.91 -5.11 -3.47
C THR A 143 -1.94 -4.37 -4.80
N GLY A 144 -3.03 -4.55 -5.56
CA GLY A 144 -3.27 -3.80 -6.79
C GLY A 144 -2.22 -3.98 -7.89
N THR A 145 -1.59 -5.15 -7.98
CA THR A 145 -0.64 -5.40 -9.09
C THR A 145 -1.34 -5.64 -10.42
N ILE A 146 -2.55 -6.23 -10.44
CA ILE A 146 -3.32 -6.43 -11.68
C ILE A 146 -3.83 -5.10 -12.25
N ASN A 147 -4.10 -4.09 -11.41
CA ASN A 147 -4.51 -2.76 -11.84
C ASN A 147 -3.36 -1.73 -11.88
N SER A 148 -2.10 -2.21 -11.81
CA SER A 148 -0.90 -1.40 -12.00
C SER A 148 -0.47 -1.38 -13.47
N HIS A 149 0.41 -0.45 -13.85
CA HIS A 149 1.07 -0.47 -15.17
C HIS A 149 2.49 -1.03 -15.04
N TRP A 150 3.16 -0.69 -13.93
CA TRP A 150 4.49 -1.17 -13.58
C TRP A 150 4.48 -1.80 -12.19
N MET A 151 5.38 -2.75 -11.97
CA MET A 151 5.71 -3.29 -10.66
C MET A 151 7.20 -3.13 -10.40
N ILE A 152 7.56 -2.60 -9.23
CA ILE A 152 8.95 -2.54 -8.77
C ILE A 152 9.20 -3.71 -7.84
N VAL A 153 10.04 -4.65 -8.27
CA VAL A 153 10.50 -5.79 -7.46
C VAL A 153 11.59 -5.29 -6.50
N MET A 154 11.52 -5.67 -5.23
CA MET A 154 12.48 -5.29 -4.19
C MET A 154 12.78 -6.47 -3.25
N PRO A 155 13.98 -6.55 -2.63
CA PRO A 155 14.27 -7.53 -1.60
C PRO A 155 13.45 -7.26 -0.32
N THR A 156 13.04 -8.32 0.38
CA THR A 156 12.14 -8.21 1.55
C THR A 156 12.85 -8.12 2.90
N MET A 157 14.15 -8.36 2.97
CA MET A 157 14.88 -8.45 4.23
C MET A 157 16.35 -8.07 4.07
N ARG A 158 17.07 -8.02 5.21
CA ARG A 158 18.53 -7.93 5.21
C ARG A 158 19.11 -9.16 4.53
N LEU A 159 20.05 -8.92 3.63
CA LEU A 159 20.78 -9.95 2.89
C LEU A 159 22.24 -10.03 3.37
N LEU A 160 22.85 -11.19 3.20
CA LEU A 160 24.27 -11.45 3.45
C LEU A 160 25.01 -11.71 2.13
N ASP A 161 26.33 -11.93 2.22
CA ASP A 161 27.18 -12.14 1.05
C ASP A 161 26.73 -13.36 0.21
N ASP A 162 26.29 -14.42 0.88
CA ASP A 162 25.75 -15.63 0.24
C ASP A 162 24.37 -15.40 -0.42
N ASP A 163 23.71 -14.27 -0.14
CA ASP A 163 22.39 -13.92 -0.68
C ASP A 163 22.47 -12.91 -1.85
N LYS A 164 23.64 -12.73 -2.47
CA LYS A 164 23.86 -11.73 -3.55
C LYS A 164 22.84 -11.79 -4.69
N ASP A 165 22.44 -12.98 -5.13
CA ASP A 165 21.48 -13.13 -6.23
C ASP A 165 20.05 -12.71 -5.86
N TYR A 166 19.73 -12.59 -4.56
CA TYR A 166 18.47 -12.07 -4.05
C TYR A 166 18.48 -10.53 -3.91
N ALA A 167 19.65 -9.89 -4.05
CA ALA A 167 19.81 -8.44 -3.97
C ALA A 167 19.50 -7.78 -5.31
N ILE A 168 18.23 -7.89 -5.74
CA ILE A 168 17.74 -7.37 -7.01
C ILE A 168 16.61 -6.37 -6.81
N VAL A 169 16.74 -5.20 -7.43
CA VAL A 169 15.66 -4.24 -7.59
C VAL A 169 15.50 -3.93 -9.06
N GLY A 170 14.28 -4.02 -9.57
CA GLY A 170 13.99 -3.59 -10.93
C GLY A 170 12.52 -3.32 -11.19
N ALA A 171 12.24 -2.47 -12.18
CA ALA A 171 10.90 -2.19 -12.65
C ALA A 171 10.53 -3.11 -13.82
N ILE A 172 9.35 -3.72 -13.77
CA ILE A 172 8.81 -4.56 -14.84
C ILE A 172 7.39 -4.12 -15.20
N PRO A 173 7.01 -4.12 -16.50
CA PRO A 173 5.61 -4.00 -16.89
C PRO A 173 4.81 -5.15 -16.28
N VAL A 174 3.57 -4.90 -15.86
CA VAL A 174 2.72 -5.95 -15.27
C VAL A 174 2.32 -7.04 -16.28
N ASP A 175 2.44 -6.76 -17.56
CA ASP A 175 2.18 -7.69 -18.67
C ASP A 175 3.46 -8.31 -19.25
N ALA A 176 4.61 -8.18 -18.55
CA ALA A 176 5.86 -8.76 -19.02
C ALA A 176 5.76 -10.29 -19.17
N PRO A 177 6.36 -10.88 -20.22
CA PRO A 177 6.43 -12.33 -20.38
C PRO A 177 7.05 -13.02 -19.16
N GLY A 178 6.47 -14.16 -18.76
CA GLY A 178 6.91 -14.93 -17.58
C GLY A 178 6.17 -14.58 -16.30
N ILE A 179 5.31 -13.55 -16.29
CA ILE A 179 4.47 -13.22 -15.13
C ILE A 179 3.17 -14.05 -15.14
N LYS A 180 2.82 -14.63 -13.99
CA LYS A 180 1.50 -15.22 -13.74
C LYS A 180 0.91 -14.65 -12.45
N TYR A 181 -0.36 -14.28 -12.49
CA TYR A 181 -1.09 -13.78 -11.33
C TYR A 181 -2.04 -14.84 -10.80
N ILE A 182 -1.93 -15.13 -9.50
CA ILE A 182 -2.90 -15.96 -8.76
C ILE A 182 -3.67 -15.03 -7.83
N TYR A 183 -4.95 -14.85 -8.09
CA TYR A 183 -5.81 -13.95 -7.32
C TYR A 183 -6.04 -14.49 -5.89
N GLY A 184 -5.83 -13.64 -4.88
CA GLY A 184 -6.09 -13.97 -3.48
C GLY A 184 -7.57 -13.77 -3.15
N ARG A 185 -8.19 -14.75 -2.47
CA ARG A 185 -9.61 -14.63 -2.07
C ARG A 185 -9.74 -13.91 -0.73
N GLN A 186 -10.64 -12.94 -0.64
CA GLN A 186 -11.05 -12.33 0.62
C GLN A 186 -12.28 -13.04 1.21
N SER A 187 -12.56 -12.82 2.50
CA SER A 187 -13.78 -13.34 3.12
C SER A 187 -15.02 -12.75 2.43
N CYS A 188 -15.97 -13.61 2.04
CA CYS A 188 -17.20 -13.22 1.33
C CYS A 188 -17.00 -12.60 -0.07
N ASP A 189 -15.86 -12.82 -0.73
CA ASP A 189 -15.50 -12.23 -2.04
C ASP A 189 -16.56 -12.41 -3.14
N THR A 190 -17.30 -13.53 -3.11
CA THR A 190 -18.29 -13.87 -4.16
C THR A 190 -19.57 -13.04 -4.09
N ARG A 191 -19.85 -12.34 -2.97
CA ARG A 191 -21.02 -11.47 -2.88
C ARG A 191 -21.01 -10.37 -3.93
N SER A 192 -19.82 -9.90 -4.30
CA SER A 192 -19.64 -8.92 -5.39
C SER A 192 -20.11 -9.42 -6.76
N MET A 193 -20.25 -10.74 -6.93
CA MET A 193 -20.76 -11.36 -8.16
C MET A 193 -22.27 -11.66 -8.11
N GLU A 194 -22.89 -11.51 -6.94
CA GLU A 194 -24.33 -11.70 -6.77
C GLU A 194 -25.08 -10.46 -7.28
N PRO A 195 -26.29 -10.60 -7.86
CA PRO A 195 -27.07 -9.45 -8.30
C PRO A 195 -27.51 -8.58 -7.12
N GLY A 196 -27.28 -7.26 -7.21
CA GLY A 196 -27.65 -6.33 -6.16
C GLY A 196 -26.45 -5.50 -5.69
N ASP A 197 -26.65 -4.74 -4.63
CA ASP A 197 -25.67 -3.84 -4.04
C ASP A 197 -25.68 -3.81 -2.51
N ILE A 198 -26.73 -4.31 -1.85
CA ILE A 198 -26.87 -4.29 -0.39
C ILE A 198 -25.96 -5.34 0.27
N ASP A 199 -25.96 -6.58 -0.22
CA ASP A 199 -25.25 -7.70 0.42
C ASP A 199 -23.71 -7.56 0.40
N VAL A 200 -23.21 -6.76 -0.55
CA VAL A 200 -21.79 -6.40 -0.72
C VAL A 200 -21.36 -5.32 0.28
N GLY A 201 -22.28 -4.46 0.72
CA GLY A 201 -22.03 -3.32 1.59
C GLY A 201 -21.40 -2.15 0.84
N ASN A 202 -20.11 -2.25 0.47
CA ASN A 202 -19.44 -1.27 -0.38
C ASN A 202 -19.37 -1.80 -1.82
N SER A 203 -20.38 -1.48 -2.63
CA SER A 203 -20.55 -2.03 -3.97
C SER A 203 -19.67 -1.38 -5.04
N GLU A 204 -19.18 -0.17 -4.80
CA GLU A 204 -18.37 0.58 -5.77
C GLU A 204 -16.87 0.37 -5.61
N TYR A 205 -16.39 0.21 -4.37
CA TYR A 205 -14.96 0.21 -4.06
C TYR A 205 -14.52 -1.05 -3.31
N GLY A 206 -13.43 -1.67 -3.79
CA GLY A 206 -12.83 -2.86 -3.20
C GLY A 206 -11.30 -2.83 -3.20
N GLY A 207 -10.70 -3.71 -2.40
CA GLY A 207 -9.28 -4.01 -2.42
C GLY A 207 -8.98 -5.25 -3.28
N GLN A 208 -7.71 -5.47 -3.61
CA GLN A 208 -7.29 -6.66 -4.35
C GLN A 208 -5.86 -7.01 -3.94
N GLU A 209 -5.60 -8.29 -3.72
CA GLU A 209 -4.25 -8.84 -3.57
C GLU A 209 -4.04 -10.03 -4.50
N THR A 210 -2.82 -10.15 -5.03
CA THR A 210 -2.42 -11.33 -5.81
C THR A 210 -1.10 -11.91 -5.31
N MET A 211 -0.88 -13.19 -5.60
CA MET A 211 0.45 -13.76 -5.66
C MET A 211 0.96 -13.63 -7.09
N VAL A 212 2.12 -12.99 -7.24
CA VAL A 212 2.77 -12.76 -8.52
C VAL A 212 3.90 -13.77 -8.67
N ILE A 213 3.75 -14.70 -9.60
CA ILE A 213 4.78 -15.67 -9.96
C ILE A 213 5.62 -15.09 -11.09
N LEU A 214 6.93 -15.19 -10.95
CA LEU A 214 7.93 -14.73 -11.90
C LEU A 214 8.69 -15.96 -12.41
N ASP A 215 8.55 -16.25 -13.70
CA ASP A 215 9.18 -17.38 -14.38
C ASP A 215 10.15 -16.84 -15.43
N ARG A 216 11.43 -16.72 -15.06
CA ARG A 216 12.50 -16.11 -15.90
C ARG A 216 12.08 -14.78 -16.53
N VAL A 217 11.53 -13.87 -15.74
CA VAL A 217 11.11 -12.54 -16.21
C VAL A 217 12.34 -11.67 -16.48
N PHE A 218 12.43 -11.10 -17.67
CA PHE A 218 13.56 -10.27 -18.07
C PHE A 218 13.42 -8.82 -17.58
N ILE A 219 14.51 -8.28 -17.01
CA ILE A 219 14.64 -6.87 -16.64
C ILE A 219 15.81 -6.27 -17.42
N PRO A 220 15.59 -5.29 -18.31
CA PRO A 220 16.67 -4.66 -19.05
C PRO A 220 17.50 -3.76 -18.14
N ASN A 221 18.79 -3.58 -18.47
CA ASN A 221 19.76 -2.83 -17.67
C ASN A 221 19.29 -1.44 -17.22
N GLU A 222 18.59 -0.71 -18.08
CA GLU A 222 18.05 0.63 -17.79
C GLU A 222 16.94 0.65 -16.72
N LEU A 223 16.35 -0.50 -16.39
CA LEU A 223 15.32 -0.66 -15.36
C LEU A 223 15.79 -1.42 -14.11
N ILE A 224 17.10 -1.69 -14.01
CA ILE A 224 17.73 -2.27 -12.82
C ILE A 224 18.21 -1.14 -11.90
N PHE A 225 17.83 -1.22 -10.63
CA PHE A 225 18.13 -0.23 -9.58
C PHE A 225 18.97 -0.79 -8.41
N MET A 226 19.30 -2.09 -8.43
CA MET A 226 20.22 -2.81 -7.54
C MET A 226 20.46 -4.20 -8.16
N ASP A 227 21.70 -4.67 -8.27
CA ASP A 227 22.03 -6.04 -8.72
C ASP A 227 23.30 -6.53 -8.01
N GLY A 228 23.12 -7.13 -6.83
CA GLY A 228 24.19 -7.76 -6.05
C GLY A 228 24.73 -6.92 -4.88
N GLU A 229 24.36 -5.64 -4.73
CA GLU A 229 24.77 -4.80 -3.59
C GLU A 229 23.94 -5.09 -2.33
N PHE A 230 24.02 -6.34 -1.86
CA PHE A 230 23.25 -6.94 -0.78
C PHE A 230 23.28 -6.14 0.53
N GLU A 231 24.35 -5.41 0.81
CA GLU A 231 24.48 -4.62 2.04
C GLU A 231 23.51 -3.44 2.10
N PHE A 232 22.92 -3.02 0.97
CA PHE A 232 21.92 -1.97 0.91
C PHE A 232 20.47 -2.49 0.98
N ALA A 233 20.26 -3.82 0.93
CA ALA A 233 18.92 -4.39 1.01
C ALA A 233 18.22 -4.02 2.33
N SER A 234 18.92 -4.04 3.46
CA SER A 234 18.33 -3.64 4.74
C SER A 234 17.98 -2.14 4.77
N MET A 235 18.80 -1.28 4.15
CA MET A 235 18.53 0.15 4.06
C MET A 235 17.26 0.42 3.24
N LEU A 236 17.08 -0.30 2.13
CA LEU A 236 15.86 -0.21 1.33
C LEU A 236 14.62 -0.65 2.11
N VAL A 237 14.68 -1.80 2.77
CA VAL A 237 13.57 -2.30 3.59
C VAL A 237 13.24 -1.33 4.72
N GLU A 238 14.25 -0.80 5.42
CA GLU A 238 14.08 0.19 6.49
C GLU A 238 13.39 1.46 5.97
N ARG A 239 13.88 2.06 4.89
CA ARG A 239 13.32 3.31 4.36
C ARG A 239 11.93 3.12 3.75
N PHE A 240 11.72 2.04 2.99
CA PHE A 240 10.38 1.70 2.47
C PHE A 240 9.38 1.51 3.61
N THR A 241 9.75 0.73 4.63
CA THR A 241 8.86 0.51 5.78
C THR A 241 8.66 1.77 6.61
N CYS A 242 9.67 2.63 6.76
CA CYS A 242 9.54 3.94 7.40
C CYS A 242 8.44 4.78 6.75
N TYR A 243 8.45 4.93 5.41
CA TYR A 243 7.37 5.62 4.69
C TYR A 243 6.04 4.88 4.86
N HIS A 244 6.00 3.58 4.57
CA HIS A 244 4.74 2.85 4.46
C HIS A 244 4.04 2.66 5.82
N ARG A 245 4.80 2.59 6.92
CA ARG A 245 4.26 2.44 8.28
C ARG A 245 3.41 3.64 8.70
N ARG A 246 3.75 4.86 8.30
CA ARG A 246 2.90 6.05 8.49
C ARG A 246 1.89 6.29 7.36
N SER A 247 2.04 5.65 6.20
CA SER A 247 1.01 5.67 5.14
C SER A 247 -0.30 5.00 5.56
N TYR A 248 -0.29 4.23 6.66
CA TYR A 248 -1.50 3.72 7.32
C TYR A 248 -2.41 4.79 7.91
N VAL A 249 -2.07 6.08 7.81
CA VAL A 249 -3.04 7.18 7.96
C VAL A 249 -4.25 6.99 7.03
N CYS A 250 -4.11 6.29 5.89
CA CYS A 250 -5.28 5.91 5.08
C CYS A 250 -6.38 5.21 5.88
N LYS A 251 -6.00 4.41 6.90
CA LYS A 251 -6.95 3.67 7.74
C LYS A 251 -7.78 4.59 8.63
N THR A 252 -7.32 5.81 8.89
CA THR A 252 -8.14 6.75 9.66
C THR A 252 -9.30 7.29 8.84
N GLY A 253 -9.16 7.38 7.51
CA GLY A 253 -10.29 7.67 6.63
C GLY A 253 -11.33 6.54 6.61
N LEU A 254 -10.88 5.28 6.63
CA LEU A 254 -11.78 4.12 6.79
C LEU A 254 -12.46 4.13 8.16
N GLY A 255 -11.71 4.50 9.22
CA GLY A 255 -12.25 4.69 10.55
C GLY A 255 -13.34 5.77 10.58
N ASP A 256 -13.16 6.88 9.86
CA ASP A 256 -14.19 7.92 9.73
C ASP A 256 -15.48 7.38 9.11
N VAL A 257 -15.37 6.57 8.04
CA VAL A 257 -16.53 5.90 7.40
C VAL A 257 -17.24 4.96 8.37
N LEU A 258 -16.49 4.12 9.09
CA LEU A 258 -17.06 3.15 10.03
C LEU A 258 -17.69 3.82 11.26
N ILE A 259 -17.10 4.91 11.76
CA ILE A 259 -17.69 5.76 12.80
C ILE A 259 -19.02 6.35 12.32
N GLY A 260 -19.05 6.87 11.08
CA GLY A 260 -20.27 7.37 10.46
C GLY A 260 -21.36 6.30 10.34
N ALA A 261 -21.00 5.08 9.91
CA ALA A 261 -21.93 3.96 9.82
C ALA A 261 -22.50 3.56 11.19
N ALA A 262 -21.66 3.50 12.24
CA ALA A 262 -22.10 3.21 13.60
C ALA A 262 -23.04 4.30 14.16
N ALA A 263 -22.75 5.57 13.86
CA ALA A 263 -23.64 6.67 14.22
C ALA A 263 -24.99 6.57 13.48
N ALA A 264 -24.98 6.29 12.17
CA ALA A 264 -26.18 6.17 11.35
C ALA A 264 -27.10 5.03 11.82
N ILE A 265 -26.55 3.84 12.08
CA ILE A 265 -27.37 2.71 12.56
C ILE A 265 -27.94 2.98 13.96
N SER A 266 -27.23 3.72 14.81
CA SER A 266 -27.78 4.12 16.12
C SER A 266 -28.99 5.07 15.99
N ASP A 267 -29.01 5.91 14.96
CA ASP A 267 -30.13 6.81 14.64
C ASP A 267 -31.31 6.03 14.06
N TYR A 268 -31.05 5.11 13.13
CA TYR A 268 -32.08 4.22 12.56
C TYR A 268 -32.73 3.33 13.62
N ASN A 269 -31.96 2.89 14.63
CA ASN A 269 -32.48 2.15 15.78
C ASN A 269 -33.21 3.03 16.81
N GLY A 270 -33.28 4.35 16.61
CA GLY A 270 -34.00 5.28 17.48
C GLY A 270 -33.31 5.57 18.83
N VAL A 271 -32.03 5.25 18.98
CA VAL A 271 -31.26 5.43 20.22
C VAL A 271 -30.01 6.32 20.09
N PRO A 272 -29.96 7.35 19.23
CA PRO A 272 -28.71 8.09 18.94
C PRO A 272 -28.14 8.88 20.13
N LYS A 273 -28.95 9.13 21.17
CA LYS A 273 -28.62 10.02 22.29
C LYS A 273 -28.29 9.29 23.59
N VAL A 274 -28.40 7.95 23.64
CA VAL A 274 -28.11 7.19 24.86
C VAL A 274 -26.62 7.29 25.21
N SER A 275 -26.31 7.39 26.50
CA SER A 275 -24.97 7.74 26.98
C SER A 275 -23.89 6.76 26.51
N HIS A 276 -24.15 5.46 26.65
CA HIS A 276 -23.15 4.43 26.30
C HIS A 276 -22.87 4.35 24.80
N ILE A 277 -23.79 4.73 23.90
CA ILE A 277 -23.51 4.76 22.46
C ILE A 277 -22.62 5.96 22.14
N LYS A 278 -22.95 7.15 22.68
CA LYS A 278 -22.11 8.34 22.49
C LYS A 278 -20.69 8.13 22.99
N ASP A 279 -20.53 7.50 24.16
CA ASP A 279 -19.23 7.20 24.74
C ASP A 279 -18.40 6.26 23.85
N LYS A 280 -19.03 5.21 23.29
CA LYS A 280 -18.37 4.31 22.34
C LYS A 280 -17.96 5.02 21.05
N ILE A 281 -18.80 5.91 20.50
CA ILE A 281 -18.46 6.72 19.33
C ILE A 281 -17.26 7.63 19.64
N VAL A 282 -17.23 8.26 20.82
CA VAL A 282 -16.09 9.08 21.28
C VAL A 282 -14.82 8.24 21.37
N GLU A 283 -14.88 7.03 21.92
CA GLU A 283 -13.73 6.12 21.98
C GLU A 283 -13.25 5.72 20.58
N MET A 284 -14.16 5.39 19.66
CA MET A 284 -13.80 5.12 18.27
C MET A 284 -13.08 6.32 17.64
N THR A 285 -13.58 7.54 17.83
CA THR A 285 -12.93 8.77 17.34
C THR A 285 -11.56 8.96 17.98
N HIS A 286 -11.43 8.79 19.30
CA HIS A 286 -10.16 8.94 20.02
C HIS A 286 -9.07 7.99 19.48
N LEU A 287 -9.41 6.72 19.32
CA LEU A 287 -8.49 5.71 18.80
C LEU A 287 -8.10 6.00 17.34
N ASN A 288 -9.07 6.45 16.53
CA ASN A 288 -8.85 6.79 15.13
C ASN A 288 -7.90 7.99 14.97
N GLU A 289 -8.13 9.06 15.75
CA GLU A 289 -7.26 10.25 15.73
C GLU A 289 -5.88 9.99 16.34
N SER A 290 -5.76 9.02 17.25
CA SER A 290 -4.46 8.61 17.80
C SER A 290 -3.53 8.01 16.73
N ILE A 291 -4.09 7.27 15.76
CA ILE A 291 -3.33 6.81 14.57
C ILE A 291 -2.94 8.01 13.71
N TYR A 292 -3.91 8.91 13.44
CA TYR A 292 -3.70 10.07 12.58
C TYR A 292 -2.57 10.96 13.12
N ALA A 293 -2.62 11.26 14.43
CA ALA A 293 -1.63 12.06 15.13
C ALA A 293 -0.22 11.45 15.02
N ALA A 294 -0.07 10.15 15.29
CA ALA A 294 1.24 9.49 15.18
C ALA A 294 1.81 9.54 13.76
N GLY A 295 0.97 9.30 12.75
CA GLY A 295 1.40 9.33 11.34
C GLY A 295 1.78 10.73 10.86
N ILE A 296 0.96 11.74 11.14
CA ILE A 296 1.26 13.11 10.73
C ILE A 296 2.46 13.69 11.49
N SER A 297 2.65 13.34 12.77
CA SER A 297 3.84 13.72 13.54
C SER A 297 5.12 13.13 12.95
N SER A 298 5.09 11.87 12.48
CA SER A 298 6.23 11.28 11.77
C SER A 298 6.60 12.09 10.52
N SER A 299 5.60 12.51 9.74
CA SER A 299 5.80 13.34 8.54
C SER A 299 6.31 14.75 8.86
N TYR A 300 5.81 15.40 9.93
CA TYR A 300 6.29 16.72 10.35
C TYR A 300 7.75 16.72 10.80
N GLN A 301 8.23 15.61 11.36
CA GLN A 301 9.60 15.44 11.87
C GLN A 301 10.60 14.99 10.78
N ALA A 302 10.17 14.94 9.53
CA ALA A 302 10.98 14.45 8.42
C ALA A 302 12.28 15.23 8.22
N GLN A 303 13.29 14.51 7.75
CA GLN A 303 14.63 15.04 7.48
C GLN A 303 15.01 14.82 6.02
N LYS A 304 15.82 15.72 5.48
CA LYS A 304 16.34 15.63 4.11
C LYS A 304 17.46 14.59 4.03
N MET A 305 17.35 13.68 3.07
CA MET A 305 18.37 12.65 2.78
C MET A 305 19.45 13.19 1.83
N LYS A 306 20.56 12.44 1.65
CA LYS A 306 21.66 12.81 0.76
C LYS A 306 21.21 13.09 -0.68
N SER A 307 20.29 12.27 -1.21
CA SER A 307 19.73 12.46 -2.56
C SER A 307 18.79 13.66 -2.68
N GLY A 308 18.36 14.24 -1.56
CA GLY A 308 17.47 15.40 -1.51
C GLY A 308 16.01 15.09 -1.19
N VAL A 309 15.56 13.84 -1.30
CA VAL A 309 14.23 13.40 -0.85
C VAL A 309 14.12 13.54 0.68
N PHE A 310 12.92 13.82 1.18
CA PHE A 310 12.63 13.85 2.62
C PHE A 310 12.12 12.51 3.12
N LEU A 311 12.74 11.97 4.16
CA LEU A 311 12.31 10.77 4.87
C LEU A 311 11.64 11.15 6.20
N ASN A 312 10.48 10.57 6.50
CA ASN A 312 9.78 10.79 7.76
C ASN A 312 10.53 10.17 8.96
N ASP A 313 10.16 10.57 10.18
CA ASP A 313 10.75 10.00 11.40
C ASP A 313 10.35 8.53 11.58
N ASP A 314 11.34 7.63 11.58
CA ASP A 314 11.12 6.18 11.63
C ASP A 314 10.48 5.71 12.94
N MET A 315 10.92 6.25 14.09
CA MET A 315 10.39 5.84 15.38
C MET A 315 8.90 6.18 15.49
N LEU A 316 8.51 7.38 15.07
CA LEU A 316 7.10 7.78 15.04
C LEU A 316 6.29 6.98 14.02
N ALA A 317 6.89 6.60 12.88
CA ALA A 317 6.24 5.70 11.93
C ALA A 317 5.99 4.31 12.53
N ASN A 318 6.95 3.79 13.30
CA ASN A 318 6.80 2.53 14.05
C ASN A 318 5.67 2.62 15.07
N VAL A 319 5.60 3.70 15.84
CA VAL A 319 4.50 3.96 16.78
C VAL A 319 3.15 4.02 16.05
N CYS A 320 3.08 4.74 14.93
CA CYS A 320 1.87 4.83 14.10
C CYS A 320 1.40 3.43 13.66
N LYS A 321 2.28 2.66 13.02
CA LYS A 321 1.94 1.31 12.56
C LYS A 321 1.57 0.40 13.71
N HIS A 322 2.24 0.50 14.85
CA HIS A 322 1.97 -0.36 16.00
C HIS A 322 0.56 -0.13 16.55
N ASN A 323 0.12 1.13 16.65
CA ASN A 323 -1.25 1.48 17.02
C ASN A 323 -2.26 0.94 15.99
N VAL A 324 -1.94 1.02 14.70
CA VAL A 324 -2.76 0.46 13.60
C VAL A 324 -2.93 -1.06 13.71
N THR A 325 -2.02 -1.79 14.36
CA THR A 325 -2.20 -3.24 14.57
C THR A 325 -3.26 -3.57 15.63
N ARG A 326 -3.73 -2.58 16.40
CA ARG A 326 -4.59 -2.75 17.57
C ARG A 326 -5.94 -2.05 17.40
N PHE A 327 -5.90 -0.74 17.19
CA PHE A 327 -7.08 0.11 17.29
C PHE A 327 -8.18 -0.18 16.25
N PRO A 328 -7.88 -0.52 14.98
CA PRO A 328 -8.93 -0.89 14.03
C PRO A 328 -9.78 -2.08 14.48
N TYR A 329 -9.21 -3.03 15.24
CA TYR A 329 -9.96 -4.15 15.79
C TYR A 329 -10.95 -3.71 16.86
N GLU A 330 -10.55 -2.81 17.76
CA GLU A 330 -11.44 -2.28 18.79
C GLU A 330 -12.52 -1.38 18.20
N ILE A 331 -12.18 -0.52 17.23
CA ILE A 331 -13.15 0.28 16.49
C ILE A 331 -14.19 -0.64 15.80
N GLY A 332 -13.73 -1.72 15.16
CA GLY A 332 -14.60 -2.74 14.57
C GLY A 332 -15.51 -3.42 15.59
N ARG A 333 -14.99 -3.79 16.76
CA ARG A 333 -15.76 -4.39 17.85
C ARG A 333 -16.85 -3.45 18.38
N LEU A 334 -16.52 -2.18 18.57
CA LEU A 334 -17.47 -1.15 19.02
C LEU A 334 -18.56 -0.89 17.98
N ALA A 335 -18.22 -0.86 16.69
CA ALA A 335 -19.19 -0.72 15.62
C ALA A 335 -20.21 -1.87 15.61
N GLN A 336 -19.76 -3.12 15.80
CA GLN A 336 -20.66 -4.29 15.89
C GLN A 336 -21.60 -4.21 17.10
N ASP A 337 -21.08 -3.79 18.25
CA ASP A 337 -21.87 -3.58 19.48
C ASP A 337 -22.99 -2.55 19.26
N ILE A 338 -22.66 -1.41 18.62
CA ILE A 338 -23.65 -0.36 18.30
C ILE A 338 -24.66 -0.82 17.25
N ALA A 339 -24.24 -1.58 16.24
CA ALA A 339 -25.11 -2.04 15.15
C ALA A 339 -26.15 -3.08 15.61
N GLY A 340 -25.79 -3.94 16.56
CA GLY A 340 -26.63 -5.03 17.04
C GLY A 340 -26.63 -6.26 16.13
N GLY A 341 -27.42 -7.28 16.52
CA GLY A 341 -27.34 -8.62 15.93
C GLY A 341 -27.78 -8.71 14.46
N LEU A 342 -28.55 -7.75 13.96
CA LEU A 342 -29.03 -7.76 12.58
C LEU A 342 -27.89 -7.63 11.57
N LEU A 343 -26.77 -6.99 11.94
CA LEU A 343 -25.57 -6.87 11.11
C LEU A 343 -25.10 -8.23 10.54
N VAL A 344 -25.29 -9.32 11.29
CA VAL A 344 -24.84 -10.67 10.91
C VAL A 344 -25.98 -11.65 10.70
N THR A 345 -27.23 -11.19 10.76
CA THR A 345 -28.44 -12.02 10.60
C THR A 345 -29.47 -11.42 9.64
N LEU A 346 -29.14 -10.31 8.96
CA LEU A 346 -29.98 -9.71 7.94
C LEU A 346 -30.25 -10.73 6.81
N PRO A 347 -31.51 -10.92 6.40
CA PRO A 347 -31.84 -11.70 5.20
C PRO A 347 -31.17 -11.10 3.96
N SER A 348 -30.93 -11.93 2.94
CA SER A 348 -30.31 -11.46 1.70
C SER A 348 -31.15 -10.41 0.99
N GLU A 349 -30.50 -9.64 0.14
CA GLU A 349 -31.17 -8.67 -0.70
C GLU A 349 -32.23 -9.32 -1.61
N ALA A 350 -31.98 -10.56 -2.06
CA ALA A 350 -32.95 -11.31 -2.85
C ALA A 350 -34.27 -11.54 -2.09
N GLU A 351 -34.19 -11.86 -0.79
CA GLU A 351 -35.37 -11.98 0.07
C GLU A 351 -36.05 -10.61 0.29
N LEU A 352 -35.26 -9.54 0.48
CA LEU A 352 -35.79 -8.19 0.64
C LEU A 352 -36.54 -7.68 -0.61
N ARG A 353 -36.10 -8.10 -1.81
CA ARG A 353 -36.70 -7.75 -3.10
C ARG A 353 -37.80 -8.72 -3.57
N SER A 354 -37.99 -9.83 -2.88
CA SER A 354 -39.03 -10.83 -3.21
C SER A 354 -40.45 -10.25 -3.04
N PRO A 355 -41.40 -10.57 -3.93
CA PRO A 355 -42.79 -10.15 -3.77
C PRO A 355 -43.50 -10.83 -2.59
N GLU A 356 -43.00 -11.99 -2.14
CA GLU A 356 -43.59 -12.76 -1.02
C GLU A 356 -42.99 -12.35 0.33
N THR A 357 -41.65 -12.37 0.44
CA THR A 357 -40.94 -12.11 1.70
C THR A 357 -40.61 -10.63 1.91
N GLY A 358 -40.41 -9.85 0.84
CA GLY A 358 -40.09 -8.42 0.92
C GLY A 358 -41.11 -7.58 1.70
N PRO A 359 -42.44 -7.73 1.50
CA PRO A 359 -43.44 -7.02 2.30
C PRO A 359 -43.46 -7.38 3.80
N ILE A 360 -42.87 -8.52 4.19
CA ILE A 360 -42.79 -8.98 5.58
C ILE A 360 -41.54 -8.38 6.26
N LEU A 361 -40.48 -8.15 5.50
CA LEU A 361 -39.18 -7.68 5.99
C LEU A 361 -39.08 -6.14 6.12
N LYS A 362 -39.96 -5.38 5.46
CA LYS A 362 -40.03 -3.91 5.51
C LYS A 362 -41.05 -3.45 6.55
#